data_AF-A0A2D4ENY4-F1
#
_entry.id   AF-A0A2D4ENY4-F1
#
_cell.length_a   1.000
_cell.length_b   1.000
_cell.length_c   1.000
_cell.angle_alpha   90.00
_cell.angle_beta   90.00
_cell.angle_gamma   90.00
#
_symmetry.space_group_name_H-M   'P 1'
#
loop_
_entity.id
_entity.type
_entity.pdbx_description
1 polymer ?
#
loop_
_entity_poly.entity_id
_entity_poly.type
_entity_poly.pdbx_seq_one_letter_code
_entity_poly.pdbx_strand_id
1 'polypeptide(L)'
;MNHICANIMGHLNQKGFYSVLQILLTNGLARSQPAFSKGTLTAAFSLALRPVVAAHFSDNLLRSFLIHIMSVPAIMSHLAALTPERLAVMESQDLLRKFLLFLSREEQCRDVCVCLEGSHTLCLLGNLVYLGSLNEKVLQEEMGPFVSVLTHMLCYCQKYVSQKKSNLTHWHPVLGWFSQTVDYGLNESMPLLSKQLQHLWGAPMIRLLFSDVLSKKLLESQEAARQPPPASSPHSSLPVKSLFRRAFQKSTSVRNILKPIGGKRVDSAEVQKVCSICVLYQMALTTLTQIRLQILTGLTYLDDLLPKLWALICELGPQGGLKVFLECLNHHTEESKRLLAMLMLFCDCSRHLITILDDIEVYEEQVSFKLEELVTISSFLNSFVFKMIWDG
;
A
#
# COMPACT_ATOMS: atom_id res chain seq x y z
N MET A 1 -10.46 43.94 1.63
CA MET A 1 -10.01 43.14 2.79
C MET A 1 -9.09 41.99 2.36
N ASN A 2 -9.45 41.20 1.33
CA ASN A 2 -8.69 40.01 0.88
C ASN A 2 -7.24 40.31 0.44
N HIS A 3 -6.98 41.42 -0.24
CA HIS A 3 -5.63 41.78 -0.70
C HIS A 3 -4.66 42.13 0.46
N ILE A 4 -5.16 42.76 1.53
CA ILE A 4 -4.36 43.08 2.71
C ILE A 4 -4.00 41.80 3.46
N CYS A 5 -4.97 40.89 3.63
CA CYS A 5 -4.70 39.57 4.20
C CYS A 5 -3.67 38.79 3.37
N ALA A 6 -3.77 38.80 2.04
CA ALA A 6 -2.79 38.17 1.16
C ALA A 6 -1.38 38.75 1.33
N ASN A 7 -1.25 40.09 1.39
CA ASN A 7 0.03 40.76 1.61
C ASN A 7 0.63 40.44 2.98
N ILE A 8 -0.18 40.43 4.04
CA ILE A 8 0.27 40.07 5.40
C ILE A 8 0.72 38.61 5.42
N MET A 9 -0.06 37.69 4.83
CA MET A 9 0.32 36.28 4.75
C MET A 9 1.60 36.07 3.95
N GLY A 10 1.79 36.79 2.85
CA GLY A 10 3.02 36.80 2.07
C GLY A 10 4.22 37.26 2.90
N HIS A 11 4.07 38.34 3.65
CA HIS A 11 5.11 38.86 4.53
C HIS A 11 5.45 37.89 5.68
N LEU A 12 4.44 37.31 6.33
CA LEU A 12 4.63 36.31 7.37
C LEU A 12 5.38 35.09 6.83
N ASN A 13 5.03 34.61 5.63
CA ASN A 13 5.70 33.49 5.00
C ASN A 13 7.20 33.78 4.78
N GLN A 14 7.54 34.97 4.29
CA GLN A 14 8.94 35.40 4.14
C GLN A 14 9.70 35.49 5.48
N LYS A 15 8.99 35.62 6.60
CA LYS A 15 9.55 35.69 7.96
C LYS A 15 9.50 34.35 8.71
N GLY A 16 9.38 33.23 8.00
CA GLY A 16 9.48 31.89 8.59
C GLY A 16 8.19 31.38 9.24
N PHE A 17 7.02 31.88 8.81
CA PHE A 17 5.72 31.50 9.36
C PHE A 17 5.49 29.98 9.46
N TYR A 18 5.78 29.22 8.41
CA TYR A 18 5.60 27.76 8.44
C TYR A 18 6.52 27.06 9.44
N SER A 19 7.76 27.52 9.59
CA SER A 19 8.69 26.97 10.57
C SER A 19 8.19 27.21 12.00
N VAL A 20 7.63 28.40 12.28
CA VAL A 20 7.01 28.70 13.58
C VAL A 20 5.77 27.84 13.82
N LEU A 21 4.92 27.66 12.80
CA LEU A 21 3.76 26.77 12.89
C LEU A 21 4.15 25.31 13.10
N GLN A 22 5.21 24.84 12.46
CA GLN A 22 5.73 23.49 12.68
C GLN A 22 6.12 23.29 14.13
N ILE A 23 6.86 24.21 14.74
CA ILE A 23 7.25 24.14 16.16
C ILE A 23 5.99 24.08 17.03
N LEU A 24 5.01 24.96 16.77
CA LEU A 24 3.75 24.98 17.50
C LEU A 24 3.00 23.63 17.39
N LEU A 25 2.81 23.13 16.17
CA LEU A 25 2.10 21.89 15.89
C LEU A 25 2.83 20.67 16.46
N THR A 26 4.14 20.57 16.29
CA THR A 26 4.94 19.48 16.86
C THR A 26 4.85 19.49 18.38
N ASN A 27 5.00 20.65 19.03
CA ASN A 27 4.86 20.73 20.49
C ASN A 27 3.44 20.34 20.96
N GLY A 28 2.41 20.66 20.20
CA GLY A 28 1.02 20.35 20.53
C GLY A 28 0.59 18.91 20.24
N LEU A 29 1.14 18.30 19.18
CA LEU A 29 0.63 17.07 18.56
C LEU A 29 1.59 15.89 18.58
N ALA A 30 2.91 16.10 18.69
CA ALA A 30 3.88 15.00 18.71
C ALA A 30 3.87 14.27 20.07
N ARG A 31 2.78 13.56 20.35
CA ARG A 31 2.46 12.89 21.60
C ARG A 31 1.24 11.96 21.40
N SER A 32 1.04 11.03 22.32
CA SER A 32 -0.10 10.10 22.25
C SER A 32 -1.47 10.81 22.39
N GLN A 33 -1.55 11.83 23.25
CA GLN A 33 -2.74 12.65 23.47
C GLN A 33 -2.42 14.12 23.17
N PRO A 34 -3.12 14.77 22.24
CA PRO A 34 -2.81 16.13 21.83
C PRO A 34 -3.02 17.12 22.98
N ALA A 35 -2.10 18.09 23.13
CA ALA A 35 -2.23 19.19 24.09
C ALA A 35 -3.19 20.28 23.58
N PHE A 36 -3.53 20.26 22.30
CA PHE A 36 -4.40 21.24 21.68
C PHE A 36 -5.87 20.92 21.91
N SER A 37 -6.63 21.97 22.22
CA SER A 37 -8.09 21.93 22.13
C SER A 37 -8.55 21.89 20.67
N LYS A 38 -9.81 21.48 20.45
CA LYS A 38 -10.50 21.60 19.14
C LYS A 38 -10.31 23.00 18.53
N GLY A 39 -10.46 24.06 19.33
CA GLY A 39 -10.34 25.44 18.88
C GLY A 39 -8.91 25.80 18.45
N THR A 40 -7.92 25.43 19.25
CA THR A 40 -6.50 25.70 18.97
C THR A 40 -6.04 24.99 17.69
N LEU A 41 -6.36 23.71 17.54
CA LEU A 41 -5.99 22.94 16.35
C LEU A 41 -6.70 23.47 15.09
N THR A 42 -7.99 23.82 15.21
CA THR A 42 -8.76 24.45 14.13
C THR A 42 -8.09 25.74 13.66
N ALA A 43 -7.70 26.61 14.60
CA ALA A 43 -7.07 27.88 14.30
C ALA A 43 -5.69 27.68 13.66
N ALA A 44 -4.84 26.84 14.24
CA ALA A 44 -3.50 26.55 13.74
C ALA A 44 -3.53 25.99 12.31
N PHE A 45 -4.39 24.98 12.07
CA PHE A 45 -4.52 24.39 10.73
C PHE A 45 -5.12 25.36 9.71
N SER A 46 -6.11 26.17 10.11
CA SER A 46 -6.69 27.19 9.22
C SER A 46 -5.67 28.26 8.84
N LEU A 47 -4.82 28.67 9.79
CA LEU A 47 -3.73 29.60 9.55
C LEU A 47 -2.67 29.00 8.62
N ALA A 48 -2.38 27.70 8.75
CA ALA A 48 -1.47 26.98 7.86
C ALA A 48 -2.01 26.87 6.42
N LEU A 49 -3.31 26.61 6.25
CA LEU A 49 -3.91 26.36 4.94
C LEU A 49 -4.18 27.64 4.13
N ARG A 50 -4.53 28.75 4.80
CA ARG A 50 -4.91 30.01 4.14
C ARG A 50 -3.88 30.53 3.13
N PRO A 51 -2.56 30.59 3.41
CA PRO A 51 -1.58 31.06 2.45
C PRO A 51 -1.52 30.19 1.19
N VAL A 52 -1.61 28.86 1.35
CA VAL A 52 -1.61 27.91 0.22
C VAL A 52 -2.81 28.17 -0.69
N VAL A 53 -4.00 28.31 -0.12
CA VAL A 53 -5.24 28.58 -0.86
C VAL A 53 -5.19 29.94 -1.55
N ALA A 54 -4.74 30.99 -0.83
CA ALA A 54 -4.66 32.35 -1.36
C ALA A 54 -3.67 32.50 -2.53
N ALA A 55 -2.65 31.66 -2.58
CA ALA A 55 -1.67 31.61 -3.65
C ALA A 55 -1.98 30.52 -4.70
N HIS A 56 -3.23 30.02 -4.74
CA HIS A 56 -3.68 29.01 -5.69
C HIS A 56 -2.78 27.77 -5.74
N PHE A 57 -2.31 27.32 -4.57
CA PHE A 57 -1.49 26.11 -4.42
C PHE A 57 -0.18 26.17 -5.22
N SER A 58 0.49 27.31 -5.22
CA SER A 58 1.82 27.43 -5.84
C SER A 58 2.80 26.38 -5.28
N ASP A 59 3.68 25.89 -6.15
CA ASP A 59 4.66 24.84 -5.82
C ASP A 59 5.46 25.16 -4.55
N ASN A 60 5.90 26.42 -4.39
CA ASN A 60 6.64 26.86 -3.21
C ASN A 60 5.84 26.70 -1.91
N LEU A 61 4.55 27.03 -1.93
CA LEU A 61 3.71 26.94 -0.74
C LEU A 61 3.20 25.53 -0.48
N LEU A 62 2.96 24.73 -1.53
CA LEU A 62 2.71 23.30 -1.39
C LEU A 62 3.92 22.60 -0.75
N ARG A 63 5.12 22.89 -1.25
CA ARG A 63 6.39 22.41 -0.69
C ARG A 63 6.51 22.77 0.80
N SER A 64 6.33 24.05 1.15
CA SER A 64 6.38 24.49 2.55
C SER A 64 5.31 23.81 3.42
N PHE A 65 4.09 23.66 2.92
CA PHE A 65 3.02 22.98 3.65
C PHE A 65 3.33 21.49 3.87
N LEU A 66 3.87 20.81 2.87
CA LEU A 66 4.30 19.41 2.97
C LEU A 66 5.43 19.24 4.01
N ILE A 67 6.44 20.10 3.95
CA ILE A 67 7.62 20.02 4.82
C ILE A 67 7.31 20.41 6.27
N HIS A 68 6.43 21.39 6.51
CA HIS A 68 6.25 21.97 7.85
C HIS A 68 4.94 21.57 8.53
N ILE A 69 3.92 21.15 7.78
CA ILE A 69 2.58 20.88 8.31
C ILE A 69 2.23 19.39 8.13
N MET A 70 2.29 18.87 6.90
CA MET A 70 1.92 17.47 6.64
C MET A 70 2.97 16.46 7.14
N SER A 71 4.18 16.90 7.46
CA SER A 71 5.22 16.08 8.08
C SER A 71 5.11 16.02 9.61
N VAL A 72 4.24 16.83 10.23
CA VAL A 72 4.03 16.80 11.69
C VAL A 72 3.52 15.40 12.08
N PRO A 73 4.13 14.75 13.08
CA PRO A 73 3.73 13.40 13.48
C PRO A 73 2.22 13.30 13.75
N ALA A 74 1.59 12.31 13.12
CA ALA A 74 0.18 11.96 13.30
C ALA A 74 -0.86 13.09 13.14
N ILE A 75 -0.52 14.20 12.47
CA ILE A 75 -1.44 15.34 12.32
C ILE A 75 -2.81 14.94 11.76
N MET A 76 -2.88 14.01 10.81
CA MET A 76 -4.17 13.61 10.25
C MET A 76 -5.03 12.83 11.25
N SER A 77 -4.42 11.98 12.10
CA SER A 77 -5.12 11.30 13.18
C SER A 77 -5.70 12.29 14.19
N HIS A 78 -4.94 13.33 14.55
CA HIS A 78 -5.42 14.37 15.46
C HIS A 78 -6.50 15.26 14.84
N LEU A 79 -6.39 15.59 13.55
CA LEU A 79 -7.44 16.32 12.83
C LEU A 79 -8.73 15.48 12.76
N ALA A 80 -8.64 14.18 12.49
CA ALA A 80 -9.80 13.29 12.46
C ALA A 80 -10.49 13.22 13.83
N ALA A 81 -9.71 13.13 14.92
CA ALA A 81 -10.24 13.01 16.27
C ALA A 81 -10.86 14.30 16.81
N LEU A 82 -10.21 15.45 16.58
CA LEU A 82 -10.60 16.72 17.22
C LEU A 82 -11.38 17.65 16.31
N THR A 83 -11.06 17.68 15.01
CA THR A 83 -11.54 18.70 14.06
C THR A 83 -11.88 18.09 12.69
N PRO A 84 -12.80 17.12 12.60
CA PRO A 84 -13.11 16.44 11.33
C PRO A 84 -13.59 17.39 10.23
N GLU A 85 -14.21 18.51 10.61
CA GLU A 85 -14.57 19.62 9.71
C GLU A 85 -13.37 20.13 8.88
N ARG A 86 -12.15 20.09 9.43
CA ARG A 86 -10.95 20.51 8.70
C ARG A 86 -10.55 19.50 7.62
N LEU A 87 -10.80 18.21 7.83
CA LEU A 87 -10.60 17.19 6.80
C LEU A 87 -11.57 17.39 5.62
N ALA A 88 -12.84 17.73 5.91
CA ALA A 88 -13.80 18.08 4.86
C ALA A 88 -13.34 19.31 4.05
N VAL A 89 -12.70 20.29 4.69
CA VAL A 89 -12.08 21.42 3.97
C VAL A 89 -10.94 20.93 3.07
N MET A 90 -10.08 20.03 3.53
CA MET A 90 -9.00 19.46 2.71
C MET A 90 -9.54 18.72 1.47
N GLU A 91 -10.62 17.96 1.64
CA GLU A 91 -11.32 17.28 0.55
C GLU A 91 -11.94 18.29 -0.43
N SER A 92 -12.65 19.31 0.06
CA SER A 92 -13.24 20.36 -0.78
C SER A 92 -12.22 21.15 -1.60
N GLN A 93 -10.99 21.28 -1.06
CA GLN A 93 -9.87 21.94 -1.70
C GLN A 93 -9.03 20.97 -2.54
N ASP A 94 -9.43 19.69 -2.64
CA ASP A 94 -8.76 18.64 -3.40
C ASP A 94 -7.25 18.60 -3.12
N LEU A 95 -6.89 18.65 -1.84
CA LEU A 95 -5.50 18.73 -1.38
C LEU A 95 -4.73 17.45 -1.66
N LEU A 96 -5.37 16.29 -1.52
CA LEU A 96 -4.71 15.01 -1.77
C LEU A 96 -4.19 14.95 -3.21
N ARG A 97 -5.03 15.23 -4.22
CA ARG A 97 -4.61 15.26 -5.63
C ARG A 97 -3.44 16.22 -5.82
N LYS A 98 -3.52 17.42 -5.27
CA LYS A 98 -2.45 18.43 -5.40
C LYS A 98 -1.14 17.96 -4.79
N PHE A 99 -1.16 17.32 -3.62
CA PHE A 99 0.02 16.73 -3.02
C PHE A 99 0.60 15.61 -3.87
N LEU A 100 -0.25 14.71 -4.38
CA LEU A 100 0.18 13.60 -5.23
C LEU A 100 0.79 14.09 -6.54
N LEU A 101 0.14 15.02 -7.24
CA LEU A 101 0.68 15.59 -8.48
C LEU A 101 1.98 16.35 -8.22
N PHE A 102 2.06 17.12 -7.14
CA PHE A 102 3.30 17.82 -6.76
C PHE A 102 4.45 16.82 -6.50
N LEU A 103 4.22 15.82 -5.66
CA LEU A 103 5.21 14.82 -5.26
C LEU A 103 5.48 13.76 -6.34
N SER A 104 4.61 13.61 -7.34
CA SER A 104 4.86 12.66 -8.44
C SER A 104 6.07 13.07 -9.29
N ARG A 105 6.45 14.37 -9.23
CA ARG A 105 7.68 14.88 -9.83
C ARG A 105 8.87 14.45 -8.97
N GLU A 106 9.72 13.60 -9.51
CA GLU A 106 10.83 12.97 -8.78
C GLU A 106 11.74 13.99 -8.06
N GLU A 107 12.08 15.09 -8.73
CA GLU A 107 12.90 16.16 -8.13
C GLU A 107 12.23 16.78 -6.90
N GLN A 108 10.93 17.05 -6.96
CA GLN A 108 10.16 17.65 -5.87
C GLN A 108 10.00 16.66 -4.70
N CYS A 109 9.71 15.40 -4.99
CA CYS A 109 9.66 14.36 -3.95
C CYS A 109 11.01 14.22 -3.24
N ARG A 110 12.10 14.16 -4.02
CA ARG A 110 13.45 14.01 -3.49
C ARG A 110 13.82 15.20 -2.62
N ASP A 111 13.56 16.42 -3.08
CA ASP A 111 13.82 17.65 -2.32
C ASP A 111 13.05 17.67 -0.98
N VAL A 112 11.75 17.36 -0.99
CA VAL A 112 10.94 17.25 0.24
C VAL A 112 11.52 16.20 1.19
N CYS A 113 11.83 15.00 0.69
CA CYS A 113 12.42 13.93 1.50
C CYS A 113 13.78 14.32 2.10
N VAL A 114 14.63 15.01 1.33
CA VAL A 114 15.93 15.52 1.83
C VAL A 114 15.74 16.52 2.96
N CYS A 115 14.77 17.43 2.85
CA CYS A 115 14.47 18.39 3.92
C CYS A 115 13.89 17.73 5.18
N LEU A 116 13.20 16.60 5.05
CA LEU A 116 12.54 15.92 6.16
C LEU A 116 13.40 14.85 6.84
N GLU A 117 14.42 14.35 6.15
CA GLU A 117 15.19 13.18 6.57
C GLU A 117 14.31 11.93 6.77
N GLY A 118 14.88 10.82 7.26
CA GLY A 118 14.16 9.54 7.34
C GLY A 118 12.85 9.60 8.16
N SER A 119 12.93 10.06 9.40
CA SER A 119 11.80 10.00 10.35
C SER A 119 10.62 10.90 10.00
N HIS A 120 10.84 12.15 9.56
CA HIS A 120 9.74 13.04 9.18
C HIS A 120 9.23 12.74 7.77
N THR A 121 10.05 12.13 6.89
CA THR A 121 9.56 11.56 5.63
C THR A 121 8.55 10.44 5.92
N LEU A 122 8.82 9.59 6.91
CA LEU A 122 7.87 8.57 7.35
C LEU A 122 6.58 9.18 7.93
N CYS A 123 6.68 10.28 8.68
CA CYS A 123 5.50 11.01 9.17
C CYS A 123 4.64 11.53 8.02
N LEU A 124 5.26 12.18 7.03
CA LEU A 124 4.57 12.63 5.81
C LEU A 124 3.92 11.44 5.09
N LEU A 125 4.63 10.32 4.93
CA LEU A 125 4.12 9.11 4.31
C LEU A 125 2.86 8.60 5.02
N GLY A 126 2.90 8.44 6.34
CA GLY A 126 1.74 7.99 7.11
C GLY A 126 0.55 8.95 7.02
N ASN A 127 0.79 10.25 7.06
CA ASN A 127 -0.25 11.25 6.88
C ASN A 127 -0.87 11.19 5.47
N LEU A 128 -0.08 10.99 4.42
CA LEU A 128 -0.57 10.81 3.05
C LEU A 128 -1.36 9.50 2.88
N VAL A 129 -0.90 8.39 3.46
CA VAL A 129 -1.62 7.11 3.45
C VAL A 129 -2.99 7.25 4.11
N TYR A 130 -3.03 7.88 5.29
CA TYR A 130 -4.29 8.10 5.99
C TYR A 130 -5.22 9.03 5.21
N LEU A 131 -4.72 10.16 4.69
CA LEU A 131 -5.51 11.05 3.85
C LEU A 131 -6.03 10.34 2.59
N GLY A 132 -5.21 9.48 1.97
CA GLY A 132 -5.60 8.61 0.87
C GLY A 132 -6.79 7.72 1.23
N SER A 133 -6.74 7.04 2.38
CA SER A 133 -7.82 6.17 2.84
C SER A 133 -9.17 6.87 3.06
N LEU A 134 -9.16 8.19 3.26
CA LEU A 134 -10.37 9.01 3.37
C LEU A 134 -10.91 9.50 2.02
N ASN A 135 -10.12 9.43 0.94
CA ASN A 135 -10.42 10.03 -0.36
C ASN A 135 -10.35 8.98 -1.49
N GLU A 136 -11.23 7.97 -1.44
CA GLU A 136 -11.21 6.84 -2.39
C GLU A 136 -11.32 7.29 -3.86
N LYS A 137 -12.17 8.28 -4.17
CA LYS A 137 -12.34 8.80 -5.54
C LYS A 137 -11.04 9.37 -6.10
N VAL A 138 -10.34 10.19 -5.32
CA VAL A 138 -9.06 10.77 -5.72
C VAL A 138 -8.02 9.67 -5.90
N LEU A 139 -8.01 8.65 -5.03
CA LEU A 139 -7.12 7.51 -5.21
C LEU A 139 -7.43 6.72 -6.48
N GLN A 140 -8.69 6.50 -6.84
CA GLN A 140 -9.04 5.82 -8.09
C GLN A 140 -8.50 6.57 -9.31
N GLU A 141 -8.60 7.90 -9.30
CA GLU A 141 -8.13 8.76 -10.39
C GLU A 141 -6.60 8.93 -10.40
N GLU A 142 -5.96 9.00 -9.23
CA GLU A 142 -4.53 9.32 -9.05
C GLU A 142 -3.70 8.16 -8.47
N MET A 143 -4.12 6.93 -8.70
CA MET A 143 -3.46 5.75 -8.11
C MET A 143 -2.02 5.57 -8.61
N GLY A 144 -1.73 5.90 -9.88
CA GLY A 144 -0.35 5.88 -10.39
C GLY A 144 0.57 6.82 -9.59
N PRO A 145 0.25 8.12 -9.52
CA PRO A 145 0.94 9.07 -8.64
C PRO A 145 1.01 8.62 -7.18
N PHE A 146 -0.07 8.11 -6.59
CA PHE A 146 -0.09 7.61 -5.22
C PHE A 146 0.94 6.50 -4.99
N VAL A 147 0.91 5.45 -5.82
CA VAL A 147 1.83 4.30 -5.73
C VAL A 147 3.27 4.76 -5.94
N SER A 148 3.52 5.63 -6.92
CA SER A 148 4.85 6.16 -7.22
C SER A 148 5.43 6.98 -6.07
N VAL A 149 4.65 7.92 -5.51
CA VAL A 149 5.08 8.79 -4.40
C VAL A 149 5.43 7.97 -3.17
N LEU A 150 4.57 7.03 -2.77
CA LEU A 150 4.85 6.18 -1.61
C LEU A 150 6.09 5.31 -1.82
N THR A 151 6.27 4.77 -3.04
CA THR A 151 7.46 3.97 -3.38
C THR A 151 8.73 4.81 -3.29
N HIS A 152 8.73 6.03 -3.81
CA HIS A 152 9.88 6.93 -3.73
C HIS A 152 10.23 7.32 -2.29
N MET A 153 9.23 7.64 -1.47
CA MET A 153 9.43 7.96 -0.06
C MET A 153 10.01 6.78 0.73
N LEU A 154 9.47 5.57 0.54
CA LEU A 154 10.01 4.36 1.19
C LEU A 154 11.45 4.07 0.73
N CYS A 155 11.72 4.18 -0.58
CA CYS A 155 13.07 4.02 -1.12
C CYS A 155 14.05 5.03 -0.52
N TYR A 156 13.62 6.28 -0.34
CA TYR A 156 14.42 7.30 0.34
C TYR A 156 14.69 6.90 1.80
N CYS A 157 13.66 6.51 2.57
CA CYS A 157 13.82 6.06 3.95
C CYS A 157 14.80 4.88 4.06
N GLN A 158 14.69 3.88 3.18
CA GLN A 158 15.59 2.72 3.16
C GLN A 158 17.05 3.14 2.92
N LYS A 159 17.29 4.01 1.93
CA LYS A 159 18.63 4.55 1.62
C LYS A 159 19.18 5.37 2.80
N TYR A 160 18.35 6.23 3.40
CA TYR A 160 18.73 7.07 4.54
C TYR A 160 19.18 6.23 5.73
N VAL A 161 18.38 5.22 6.12
CA VAL A 161 18.69 4.27 7.21
C VAL A 161 19.98 3.50 6.91
N SER A 162 20.15 3.04 5.67
CA SER A 162 21.33 2.27 5.26
C SER A 162 22.63 3.07 5.29
N GLN A 163 22.56 4.38 5.00
CA GLN A 163 23.71 5.29 4.99
C GLN A 163 24.07 5.80 6.39
N LYS A 164 23.10 5.90 7.30
CA LYS A 164 23.29 6.41 8.67
C LYS A 164 23.70 5.31 9.65
N LYS A 165 24.75 4.56 9.32
CA LYS A 165 25.37 3.58 10.24
C LYS A 165 26.50 4.25 11.03
N SER A 166 26.44 4.18 12.35
CA SER A 166 27.41 4.76 13.28
C SER A 166 27.55 3.86 14.51
N ASN A 167 28.57 4.08 15.33
CA ASN A 167 28.71 3.41 16.64
C ASN A 167 27.60 3.84 17.62
N LEU A 168 27.02 5.03 17.41
CA LEU A 168 25.85 5.50 18.16
C LEU A 168 24.60 5.43 17.26
N THR A 169 23.78 4.41 17.49
CA THR A 169 22.48 4.23 16.81
C THR A 169 21.34 4.36 17.79
N HIS A 170 20.19 4.79 17.28
CA HIS A 170 18.93 4.85 18.00
C HIS A 170 17.95 3.84 17.37
N TRP A 171 17.09 3.26 18.21
CA TRP A 171 16.03 2.37 17.73
C TRP A 171 14.81 3.19 17.35
N HIS A 172 14.30 2.94 16.14
CA HIS A 172 13.06 3.52 15.64
C HIS A 172 11.99 2.42 15.49
N PRO A 173 10.75 2.59 16.03
CA PRO A 173 9.75 1.52 16.07
C PRO A 173 9.30 0.95 14.73
N VAL A 174 9.43 1.74 13.66
CA VAL A 174 9.09 1.33 12.29
C VAL A 174 10.32 0.99 11.43
N LEU A 175 11.34 1.84 11.42
CA LEU A 175 12.52 1.75 10.53
C LEU A 175 13.69 0.92 11.10
N GLY A 176 13.68 0.58 12.39
CA GLY A 176 14.77 -0.14 13.04
C GLY A 176 15.92 0.78 13.46
N TRP A 177 17.15 0.26 13.45
CA TRP A 177 18.33 0.94 14.00
C TRP A 177 19.03 1.84 12.98
N PHE A 178 19.23 3.12 13.33
CA PHE A 178 20.07 4.04 12.57
C PHE A 178 20.52 5.25 13.40
N SER A 179 21.52 5.98 12.91
CA SER A 179 22.12 7.13 13.59
C SER A 179 21.37 8.43 13.23
N GLN A 180 20.31 8.72 13.98
CA GLN A 180 19.61 10.01 13.97
C GLN A 180 19.20 10.36 15.40
N THR A 181 19.37 11.61 15.81
CA THR A 181 18.81 12.12 17.07
C THR A 181 17.30 12.05 16.99
N VAL A 182 16.68 11.19 17.80
CA VAL A 182 15.23 11.04 17.80
C VAL A 182 14.63 12.08 18.75
N ASP A 183 13.77 12.94 18.22
CA ASP A 183 13.01 13.89 19.04
C ASP A 183 12.04 13.12 19.96
N TYR A 184 11.98 13.47 21.24
CA TYR A 184 11.18 12.73 22.23
C TYR A 184 9.70 12.59 21.81
N GLY A 185 9.09 13.65 21.26
CA GLY A 185 7.69 13.63 20.81
C GLY A 185 7.43 12.75 19.59
N LEU A 186 8.45 12.48 18.78
CA LEU A 186 8.34 11.60 17.62
C LEU A 186 8.04 10.16 18.08
N ASN A 187 8.78 9.67 19.07
CA ASN A 187 8.59 8.32 19.61
C ASN A 187 7.20 8.11 20.22
N GLU A 188 6.69 9.09 20.98
CA GLU A 188 5.33 9.01 21.55
C GLU A 188 4.23 8.96 20.50
N SER A 189 4.48 9.52 19.31
CA SER A 189 3.52 9.56 18.19
C SER A 189 3.53 8.28 17.36
N MET A 190 4.53 7.41 17.53
CA MET A 190 4.72 6.21 16.70
C MET A 190 3.54 5.23 16.70
N PRO A 191 2.79 5.03 17.80
CA PRO A 191 1.59 4.19 17.76
C PRO A 191 0.52 4.75 16.81
N LEU A 192 0.32 6.08 16.80
CA LEU A 192 -0.62 6.74 15.90
C LEU A 192 -0.13 6.69 14.46
N LEU A 193 1.16 6.94 14.23
CA LEU A 193 1.75 6.84 12.90
C LEU A 193 1.66 5.40 12.35
N SER A 194 1.90 4.39 13.18
CA SER A 194 1.78 2.98 12.79
C SER A 194 0.34 2.64 12.39
N LYS A 195 -0.67 3.14 13.12
CA LYS A 195 -2.08 3.02 12.73
C LYS A 195 -2.39 3.69 11.40
N GLN A 196 -1.79 4.85 11.12
CA GLN A 196 -1.96 5.52 9.82
C GLN A 196 -1.37 4.67 8.70
N LEU A 197 -0.13 4.18 8.87
CA LEU A 197 0.52 3.29 7.90
C LEU A 197 -0.27 2.00 7.67
N GLN A 198 -0.91 1.44 8.70
CA GLN A 198 -1.76 0.25 8.59
C GLN A 198 -2.90 0.38 7.57
N HIS A 199 -3.34 1.60 7.24
CA HIS A 199 -4.35 1.79 6.20
C HIS A 199 -3.82 1.37 4.82
N LEU A 200 -2.50 1.37 4.59
CA LEU A 200 -1.89 0.94 3.32
C LEU A 200 -2.10 -0.56 3.04
N TRP A 201 -2.08 -1.40 4.07
CA TRP A 201 -2.36 -2.84 3.98
C TRP A 201 -3.68 -3.23 4.66
N GLY A 202 -4.58 -2.26 4.80
CA GLY A 202 -5.96 -2.52 5.20
C GLY A 202 -6.77 -3.05 4.01
N ALA A 203 -7.77 -3.89 4.31
CA ALA A 203 -8.62 -4.50 3.28
C ALA A 203 -9.22 -3.49 2.26
N PRO A 204 -9.71 -2.29 2.64
CA PRO A 204 -10.22 -1.32 1.67
C PRO A 204 -9.15 -0.85 0.67
N MET A 205 -7.95 -0.54 1.14
CA MET A 205 -6.85 -0.08 0.29
C MET A 205 -6.35 -1.19 -0.64
N ILE A 206 -6.21 -2.42 -0.13
CA ILE A 206 -5.75 -3.55 -0.96
C ILE A 206 -6.79 -3.85 -2.05
N ARG A 207 -8.09 -3.83 -1.71
CA ARG A 207 -9.17 -4.02 -2.70
C ARG A 207 -9.15 -2.95 -3.79
N LEU A 208 -8.86 -1.72 -3.40
CA LEU A 208 -8.75 -0.59 -4.33
C LEU A 208 -7.54 -0.75 -5.27
N LEU A 209 -6.35 -0.98 -4.71
CA LEU A 209 -5.11 -1.09 -5.47
C LEU A 209 -5.13 -2.30 -6.41
N PHE A 210 -5.53 -3.47 -5.90
CA PHE A 210 -5.61 -4.71 -6.69
C PHE A 210 -6.98 -4.94 -7.35
N SER A 211 -7.77 -3.88 -7.54
CA SER A 211 -9.11 -3.96 -8.15
C SER A 211 -9.13 -4.71 -9.49
N ASP A 212 -8.14 -4.50 -10.35
CA ASP A 212 -8.04 -5.18 -11.65
C ASP A 212 -7.81 -6.70 -11.49
N VAL A 213 -7.02 -7.10 -10.49
CA VAL A 213 -6.74 -8.51 -10.20
C VAL A 213 -7.96 -9.15 -9.54
N LEU A 214 -8.56 -8.47 -8.57
CA LEU A 214 -9.66 -8.97 -7.75
C LEU A 214 -10.99 -9.02 -8.51
N SER A 215 -11.21 -8.14 -9.49
CA SER A 215 -12.42 -8.12 -10.32
C SER A 215 -12.50 -9.26 -11.33
N LYS A 216 -11.35 -9.88 -11.67
CA LYS A 216 -11.34 -11.08 -12.50
C LYS A 216 -12.11 -12.21 -11.83
N LYS A 217 -13.11 -12.72 -12.54
CA LYS A 217 -13.73 -13.99 -12.21
C LYS A 217 -12.76 -15.08 -12.65
N LEU A 218 -12.29 -15.90 -11.70
CA LEU A 218 -11.68 -17.16 -12.05
C LEU A 218 -12.73 -17.95 -12.85
N LEU A 219 -12.39 -18.40 -14.05
CA LEU A 219 -13.33 -19.04 -14.98
C LEU A 219 -14.00 -20.26 -14.33
N GLU A 220 -15.25 -20.08 -13.90
CA GLU A 220 -16.20 -21.16 -13.63
C GLU A 220 -16.88 -21.50 -14.95
N SER A 221 -16.50 -22.62 -15.58
CA SER A 221 -17.13 -23.03 -16.84
C SER A 221 -18.60 -23.42 -16.60
N GLN A 222 -19.52 -22.75 -17.28
CA GLN A 222 -20.90 -23.19 -17.49
C GLN A 222 -20.90 -24.43 -18.40
N GLU A 223 -20.63 -25.60 -17.86
CA GLU A 223 -20.95 -26.88 -18.49
C GLU A 223 -21.89 -27.68 -17.58
N ALA A 224 -23.09 -27.13 -17.38
CA ALA A 224 -24.20 -27.85 -16.75
C ALA A 224 -25.51 -27.55 -17.50
N ALA A 225 -25.49 -27.69 -18.82
CA ALA A 225 -26.71 -27.67 -19.63
C ALA A 225 -26.59 -28.68 -20.77
N ARG A 226 -26.73 -29.97 -20.43
CA ARG A 226 -27.24 -31.08 -21.28
C ARG A 226 -27.05 -32.42 -20.58
N GLN A 227 -27.88 -32.70 -19.57
CA GLN A 227 -28.25 -34.09 -19.27
C GLN A 227 -29.76 -34.13 -18.93
N PRO A 228 -30.54 -35.05 -19.55
CA PRO A 228 -31.97 -35.19 -19.27
C PRO A 228 -32.20 -35.87 -17.92
N PRO A 229 -33.35 -35.63 -17.26
CA PRO A 229 -33.58 -36.04 -15.88
C PRO A 229 -33.92 -37.54 -15.76
N PRO A 230 -33.43 -38.26 -14.73
CA PRO A 230 -34.02 -39.51 -14.31
C PRO A 230 -35.13 -39.29 -13.26
N ALA A 231 -36.07 -40.23 -13.27
CA ALA A 231 -37.36 -40.20 -12.59
C ALA A 231 -37.30 -40.23 -11.05
N SER A 232 -38.38 -39.71 -10.47
CA SER A 232 -38.67 -39.56 -9.04
C SER A 232 -39.06 -40.85 -8.32
N SER A 233 -38.57 -41.02 -7.09
CA SER A 233 -39.32 -41.68 -6.01
C SER A 233 -39.05 -41.01 -4.66
N PRO A 234 -40.03 -41.00 -3.73
CA PRO A 234 -40.04 -40.11 -2.56
C PRO A 234 -39.59 -40.85 -1.29
N HIS A 235 -39.01 -40.15 -0.30
CA HIS A 235 -39.32 -40.34 1.13
C HIS A 235 -38.69 -39.26 2.04
N SER A 236 -39.59 -38.67 2.83
CA SER A 236 -39.53 -37.83 4.05
C SER A 236 -38.28 -37.82 4.95
N SER A 237 -37.85 -36.63 5.40
CA SER A 237 -37.92 -36.17 6.81
C SER A 237 -37.28 -34.78 7.04
N LEU A 238 -37.63 -34.15 8.17
CA LEU A 238 -37.69 -32.73 8.58
C LEU A 238 -36.35 -31.94 8.71
N PRO A 239 -36.40 -30.60 8.91
CA PRO A 239 -35.38 -29.66 8.43
C PRO A 239 -34.61 -28.97 9.57
N VAL A 240 -33.34 -29.31 9.77
CA VAL A 240 -32.36 -28.44 10.43
C VAL A 240 -30.98 -28.78 9.87
N LYS A 241 -30.19 -27.76 9.46
CA LYS A 241 -28.83 -27.81 8.86
C LYS A 241 -28.74 -27.55 7.34
N SER A 242 -29.40 -26.52 6.82
CA SER A 242 -29.30 -26.11 5.40
C SER A 242 -28.47 -24.84 5.11
N LEU A 243 -27.60 -24.38 6.03
CA LEU A 243 -26.78 -23.18 5.81
C LEU A 243 -25.29 -23.42 5.46
N PHE A 244 -24.78 -24.65 5.58
CA PHE A 244 -23.35 -24.95 5.31
C PHE A 244 -23.09 -25.82 4.07
N ARG A 245 -24.08 -26.01 3.19
CA ARG A 245 -23.94 -26.96 2.05
C ARG A 245 -23.89 -26.32 0.67
N ARG A 246 -23.73 -25.00 0.57
CA ARG A 246 -23.70 -24.29 -0.73
C ARG A 246 -22.30 -24.01 -1.29
N ALA A 247 -21.24 -24.53 -0.67
CA ALA A 247 -19.86 -24.34 -1.14
C ALA A 247 -19.20 -25.62 -1.72
N PHE A 248 -19.95 -26.71 -1.97
CA PHE A 248 -19.34 -28.04 -2.21
C PHE A 248 -19.58 -28.67 -3.59
N GLN A 249 -19.83 -27.87 -4.64
CA GLN A 249 -19.98 -28.39 -6.01
C GLN A 249 -19.14 -27.64 -7.07
N LYS A 250 -17.91 -27.22 -6.74
CA LYS A 250 -16.95 -26.63 -7.70
C LYS A 250 -15.76 -27.55 -8.04
N SER A 251 -15.96 -28.86 -8.05
CA SER A 251 -14.87 -29.85 -8.25
C SER A 251 -14.47 -30.08 -9.71
N THR A 252 -15.14 -29.46 -10.70
CA THR A 252 -14.79 -29.58 -12.13
C THR A 252 -14.15 -28.33 -12.75
N SER A 253 -14.06 -27.22 -12.02
CA SER A 253 -13.50 -25.94 -12.50
C SER A 253 -11.96 -25.91 -12.57
N VAL A 254 -11.27 -26.88 -11.95
CA VAL A 254 -9.84 -26.80 -11.62
C VAL A 254 -8.91 -27.09 -12.80
N ARG A 255 -9.35 -27.91 -13.77
CA ARG A 255 -8.54 -28.30 -14.92
C ARG A 255 -8.13 -27.13 -15.84
N ASN A 256 -8.80 -25.98 -15.75
CA ASN A 256 -8.53 -24.84 -16.63
C ASN A 256 -7.65 -23.74 -16.00
N ILE A 257 -7.44 -23.71 -14.68
CA ILE A 257 -6.48 -22.80 -14.03
C ILE A 257 -5.03 -23.28 -14.24
N LEU A 258 -4.85 -24.60 -14.42
CA LEU A 258 -3.56 -25.27 -14.57
C LEU A 258 -3.01 -25.30 -16.00
N LYS A 259 -3.81 -24.91 -17.01
CA LYS A 259 -3.28 -24.67 -18.35
C LYS A 259 -2.89 -23.21 -18.42
N PRO A 260 -1.63 -22.87 -18.71
CA PRO A 260 -1.26 -21.50 -19.00
C PRO A 260 -2.09 -21.04 -20.19
N ILE A 261 -3.20 -20.34 -19.93
CA ILE A 261 -3.93 -19.61 -20.95
C ILE A 261 -3.08 -18.37 -21.17
N GLY A 262 -1.96 -18.57 -21.88
CA GLY A 262 -1.09 -17.49 -22.28
C GLY A 262 -1.86 -16.45 -23.09
N GLY A 263 -1.20 -15.31 -23.33
CA GLY A 263 -1.75 -14.26 -24.17
C GLY A 263 -1.90 -12.93 -23.45
N LYS A 264 -1.63 -12.85 -22.14
CA LYS A 264 -1.53 -11.56 -21.47
C LYS A 264 -0.16 -10.95 -21.73
N ARG A 265 -0.16 -9.77 -22.35
CA ARG A 265 1.10 -9.07 -22.66
C ARG A 265 1.68 -8.42 -21.41
N VAL A 266 2.98 -8.56 -21.25
CA VAL A 266 3.76 -8.04 -20.11
C VAL A 266 3.73 -6.50 -20.07
N ASP A 267 3.69 -5.86 -21.24
CA ASP A 267 3.61 -4.42 -21.44
C ASP A 267 2.19 -3.84 -21.30
N SER A 268 1.18 -4.68 -21.03
CA SER A 268 -0.18 -4.20 -20.87
C SER A 268 -0.33 -3.29 -19.65
N ALA A 269 -1.13 -2.23 -19.78
CA ALA A 269 -1.32 -1.22 -18.73
C ALA A 269 -1.78 -1.85 -17.39
N GLU A 270 -2.65 -2.86 -17.46
CA GLU A 270 -3.12 -3.62 -16.29
C GLU A 270 -1.95 -4.32 -15.57
N VAL A 271 -1.09 -5.01 -16.31
CA VAL A 271 0.07 -5.72 -15.74
C VAL A 271 1.08 -4.72 -15.16
N GLN A 272 1.39 -3.64 -15.88
CA GLN A 272 2.31 -2.61 -15.40
C GLN A 272 1.81 -1.95 -14.10
N LYS A 273 0.51 -1.66 -14.01
CA LYS A 273 -0.13 -1.16 -12.80
C LYS A 273 0.02 -2.14 -11.62
N VAL A 274 -0.30 -3.41 -11.82
CA VAL A 274 -0.16 -4.45 -10.77
C VAL A 274 1.29 -4.58 -10.34
N CYS A 275 2.23 -4.62 -11.28
CA CYS A 275 3.66 -4.65 -10.99
C CYS A 275 4.11 -3.45 -10.15
N SER A 276 3.66 -2.23 -10.47
CA SER A 276 3.97 -1.03 -9.68
C SER A 276 3.46 -1.13 -8.24
N ILE A 277 2.25 -1.68 -8.04
CA ILE A 277 1.69 -1.94 -6.71
C ILE A 277 2.52 -3.00 -5.97
N CYS A 278 2.94 -4.06 -6.66
CA CYS A 278 3.80 -5.08 -6.07
C CYS A 278 5.17 -4.52 -5.65
N VAL A 279 5.76 -3.63 -6.45
CA VAL A 279 6.98 -2.89 -6.10
C VAL A 279 6.78 -2.04 -4.85
N LEU A 280 5.65 -1.34 -4.73
CA LEU A 280 5.32 -0.58 -3.52
C LEU A 280 5.32 -1.46 -2.27
N TYR A 281 4.61 -2.59 -2.31
CA TYR A 281 4.56 -3.50 -1.15
C TYR A 281 5.89 -4.18 -0.87
N GLN A 282 6.66 -4.55 -1.89
CA GLN A 282 8.04 -5.05 -1.70
C GLN A 282 8.95 -4.00 -1.07
N MET A 283 8.84 -2.74 -1.49
CA MET A 283 9.57 -1.63 -0.88
C MET A 283 9.12 -1.42 0.57
N ALA A 284 7.83 -1.53 0.87
CA ALA A 284 7.31 -1.44 2.24
C ALA A 284 7.83 -2.58 3.13
N LEU A 285 7.82 -3.82 2.64
CA LEU A 285 8.30 -5.01 3.34
C LEU A 285 9.80 -4.98 3.66
N THR A 286 10.59 -4.32 2.81
CA THR A 286 12.06 -4.19 2.98
C THR A 286 12.47 -2.92 3.73
N THR A 287 11.60 -1.91 3.78
CA THR A 287 11.86 -0.65 4.50
C THR A 287 11.31 -0.67 5.93
N LEU A 288 10.06 -1.13 6.10
CA LEU A 288 9.32 -1.10 7.38
C LEU A 288 9.52 -2.41 8.14
N THR A 289 10.79 -2.79 8.35
CA THR A 289 11.18 -4.13 8.83
C THR A 289 10.54 -4.52 10.16
N GLN A 290 10.34 -3.58 11.07
CA GLN A 290 9.78 -3.82 12.40
C GLN A 290 8.28 -4.18 12.37
N ILE A 291 7.58 -3.76 11.32
CA ILE A 291 6.14 -4.02 11.12
C ILE A 291 5.88 -4.90 9.90
N ARG A 292 6.91 -5.55 9.36
CA ARG A 292 6.84 -6.43 8.18
C ARG A 292 5.74 -7.49 8.31
N LEU A 293 5.63 -8.13 9.47
CA LEU A 293 4.60 -9.16 9.70
C LEU A 293 3.17 -8.59 9.64
N GLN A 294 2.96 -7.35 10.08
CA GLN A 294 1.64 -6.72 9.99
C GLN A 294 1.24 -6.47 8.54
N ILE A 295 2.21 -6.08 7.69
CA ILE A 295 2.00 -5.89 6.25
C ILE A 295 1.62 -7.23 5.59
N LEU A 296 2.39 -8.29 5.88
CA LEU A 296 2.13 -9.62 5.32
C LEU A 296 0.75 -10.14 5.74
N THR A 297 0.41 -10.05 7.04
CA THR A 297 -0.92 -10.43 7.53
C THR A 297 -2.03 -9.63 6.85
N GLY A 298 -1.85 -8.33 6.64
CA GLY A 298 -2.84 -7.50 5.94
C GLY A 298 -3.06 -7.94 4.49
N LEU A 299 -1.98 -8.26 3.77
CA LEU A 299 -2.03 -8.74 2.39
C LEU A 299 -2.66 -10.13 2.26
N THR A 300 -2.35 -11.04 3.19
CA THR A 300 -2.88 -12.41 3.19
C THR A 300 -4.27 -12.53 3.78
N TYR A 301 -4.80 -11.49 4.42
CA TYR A 301 -6.16 -11.48 4.98
C TYR A 301 -7.25 -11.52 3.89
N LEU A 302 -6.93 -11.13 2.66
CA LEU A 302 -7.84 -11.25 1.52
C LEU A 302 -7.61 -12.59 0.81
N ASP A 303 -8.40 -13.60 1.15
CA ASP A 303 -8.29 -14.99 0.66
C ASP A 303 -8.12 -15.10 -0.87
N ASP A 304 -8.82 -14.24 -1.61
CA ASP A 304 -8.80 -14.25 -3.09
C ASP A 304 -7.58 -13.58 -3.72
N LEU A 305 -6.79 -12.80 -2.96
CA LEU A 305 -5.70 -12.01 -3.55
C LEU A 305 -4.58 -12.89 -4.09
N LEU A 306 -4.05 -13.79 -3.26
CA LEU A 306 -2.92 -14.64 -3.62
C LEU A 306 -3.25 -15.59 -4.80
N PRO A 307 -4.40 -16.28 -4.83
CA PRO A 307 -4.75 -17.16 -5.95
C PRO A 307 -4.94 -16.39 -7.26
N LYS A 308 -5.55 -15.21 -7.20
CA LYS A 308 -5.73 -14.37 -8.41
C LYS A 308 -4.43 -13.74 -8.88
N LEU A 309 -3.53 -13.38 -7.96
CA LEU A 309 -2.18 -12.92 -8.30
C LEU A 309 -1.37 -14.05 -8.95
N TRP A 310 -1.49 -15.28 -8.46
CA TRP A 310 -0.88 -16.45 -9.09
C TRP A 310 -1.45 -16.72 -10.49
N ALA A 311 -2.77 -16.68 -10.65
CA ALA A 311 -3.41 -16.82 -11.96
C ALA A 311 -2.88 -15.77 -12.95
N LEU A 312 -2.74 -14.51 -12.51
CA LEU A 312 -2.13 -13.46 -13.32
C LEU A 312 -0.69 -13.81 -13.73
N ILE A 313 0.14 -14.30 -12.82
CA ILE A 313 1.52 -14.74 -13.10
C ILE A 313 1.54 -15.82 -14.20
N CYS A 314 0.62 -16.80 -14.13
CA CYS A 314 0.49 -17.87 -15.11
C CYS A 314 -0.05 -17.41 -16.48
N GLU A 315 -0.78 -16.30 -16.56
CA GLU A 315 -1.31 -15.75 -17.83
C GLU A 315 -0.25 -14.95 -18.63
N LEU A 316 0.87 -14.58 -18.01
CA LEU A 316 1.86 -13.71 -18.63
C LEU A 316 2.64 -14.38 -19.77
N GLY A 317 2.72 -13.67 -20.90
CA GLY A 317 3.49 -14.07 -22.08
C GLY A 317 2.69 -14.89 -23.11
N PRO A 318 3.21 -15.02 -24.34
CA PRO A 318 2.48 -15.60 -25.47
C PRO A 318 2.19 -17.11 -25.34
N GLN A 319 3.02 -17.85 -24.60
CA GLN A 319 2.83 -19.29 -24.35
C GLN A 319 2.28 -19.60 -22.94
N GLY A 320 2.03 -18.55 -22.13
CA GLY A 320 1.64 -18.70 -20.73
C GLY A 320 2.82 -19.02 -19.80
N GLY A 321 2.73 -18.50 -18.59
CA GLY A 321 3.82 -17.92 -17.83
C GLY A 321 4.44 -18.85 -16.80
N LEU A 322 5.74 -19.09 -17.02
CA LEU A 322 6.84 -19.30 -16.04
C LEU A 322 8.18 -18.98 -16.73
N LYS A 323 8.27 -19.26 -18.06
CA LYS A 323 9.42 -18.92 -18.91
C LYS A 323 9.79 -17.43 -18.86
N VAL A 324 8.81 -16.53 -18.87
CA VAL A 324 9.04 -15.07 -18.77
C VAL A 324 9.86 -14.73 -17.53
N PHE A 325 9.54 -15.33 -16.38
CA PHE A 325 10.28 -15.09 -15.14
C PHE A 325 11.68 -15.73 -15.17
N LEU A 326 11.83 -16.89 -15.82
CA LEU A 326 13.14 -17.50 -16.05
C LEU A 326 14.02 -16.68 -17.00
N GLU A 327 13.44 -15.94 -17.93
CA GLU A 327 14.15 -14.99 -18.81
C GLU A 327 14.50 -13.69 -18.07
N CYS A 328 13.65 -13.25 -17.13
CA CYS A 328 13.92 -12.10 -16.27
C CYS A 328 15.19 -12.28 -15.42
N LEU A 329 15.60 -13.52 -15.10
CA LEU A 329 16.87 -13.80 -14.42
C LEU A 329 18.09 -13.42 -15.27
N ASN A 330 17.99 -13.56 -16.60
CA ASN A 330 19.09 -13.32 -17.52
C ASN A 330 19.17 -11.85 -17.98
N HIS A 331 18.15 -11.04 -17.69
CA HIS A 331 18.03 -9.65 -18.15
C HIS A 331 17.82 -8.70 -16.96
N HIS A 332 18.71 -7.74 -16.76
CA HIS A 332 18.63 -6.76 -15.67
C HIS A 332 17.93 -5.45 -16.07
N THR A 333 16.78 -5.54 -16.75
CA THR A 333 15.99 -4.36 -17.12
C THR A 333 15.11 -3.89 -15.96
N GLU A 334 14.61 -2.66 -16.00
CA GLU A 334 13.63 -2.19 -15.00
C GLU A 334 12.31 -2.96 -15.08
N GLU A 335 11.92 -3.42 -16.26
CA GLU A 335 10.75 -4.27 -16.45
C GLU A 335 10.91 -5.64 -15.78
N SER A 336 12.08 -6.28 -15.93
CA SER A 336 12.33 -7.58 -15.28
C SER A 336 12.32 -7.45 -13.76
N LYS A 337 12.91 -6.38 -13.19
CA LYS A 337 12.86 -6.10 -11.75
C LYS A 337 11.42 -5.95 -11.24
N ARG A 338 10.56 -5.26 -11.99
CA ARG A 338 9.13 -5.07 -11.65
C ARG A 338 8.37 -6.39 -11.65
N LEU A 339 8.60 -7.24 -12.64
CA LEU A 339 8.00 -8.58 -12.69
C LEU A 339 8.50 -9.45 -11.54
N LEU A 340 9.81 -9.47 -11.29
CA LEU A 340 10.38 -10.19 -10.16
C LEU A 340 9.83 -9.70 -8.82
N ALA A 341 9.56 -8.40 -8.66
CA ALA A 341 8.91 -7.88 -7.45
C ALA A 341 7.50 -8.44 -7.24
N MET A 342 6.73 -8.66 -8.32
CA MET A 342 5.42 -9.34 -8.25
C MET A 342 5.58 -10.79 -7.78
N LEU A 343 6.54 -11.53 -8.34
CA LEU A 343 6.82 -12.89 -7.90
C LEU A 343 7.33 -12.95 -6.44
N MET A 344 8.22 -12.04 -6.06
CA MET A 344 8.71 -11.93 -4.68
C MET A 344 7.59 -11.65 -3.70
N LEU A 345 6.66 -10.74 -4.02
CA LEU A 345 5.51 -10.46 -3.17
C LEU A 345 4.61 -11.67 -3.01
N PHE A 346 4.34 -12.38 -4.10
CA PHE A 346 3.59 -13.63 -4.06
C PHE A 346 4.27 -14.65 -3.14
N CYS A 347 5.58 -14.86 -3.28
CA CYS A 347 6.34 -15.80 -2.45
C CYS A 347 6.37 -15.40 -0.97
N ASP A 348 6.60 -14.12 -0.67
CA ASP A 348 6.61 -13.60 0.70
C ASP A 348 5.25 -13.79 1.39
N CYS A 349 4.15 -13.47 0.69
CA CYS A 349 2.80 -13.65 1.22
C CYS A 349 2.45 -15.14 1.36
N SER A 350 2.79 -15.97 0.37
CA SER A 350 2.52 -17.41 0.41
C SER A 350 3.29 -18.09 1.54
N ARG A 351 4.57 -17.72 1.74
CA ARG A 351 5.36 -18.21 2.88
C ARG A 351 4.71 -17.84 4.21
N HIS A 352 4.30 -16.59 4.36
CA HIS A 352 3.62 -16.13 5.58
C HIS A 352 2.34 -16.92 5.83
N LEU A 353 1.47 -17.02 4.83
CA LEU A 353 0.20 -17.73 4.91
C LEU A 353 0.39 -19.22 5.25
N ILE A 354 1.25 -19.93 4.51
CA ILE A 354 1.50 -21.37 4.73
C ILE A 354 2.10 -21.63 6.13
N THR A 355 2.84 -20.67 6.69
CA THR A 355 3.43 -20.83 8.03
C THR A 355 2.39 -20.68 9.15
N ILE A 356 1.29 -19.98 8.91
CA ILE A 356 0.26 -19.72 9.93
C ILE A 356 -0.93 -20.67 9.84
N LEU A 357 -1.16 -21.29 8.68
CA LEU A 357 -2.20 -22.31 8.49
C LEU A 357 -1.74 -23.66 9.05
N ASP A 358 -2.67 -24.45 9.58
CA ASP A 358 -2.39 -25.82 9.99
C ASP A 358 -2.55 -26.84 8.84
N ASP A 359 -2.18 -28.11 9.09
CA ASP A 359 -2.24 -29.17 8.08
C ASP A 359 -3.67 -29.43 7.57
N ILE A 360 -4.69 -29.25 8.43
CA ILE A 360 -6.09 -29.44 8.04
C ILE A 360 -6.51 -28.31 7.11
N GLU A 361 -6.22 -27.06 7.48
CA GLU A 361 -6.52 -25.87 6.67
C GLU A 361 -5.82 -25.93 5.30
N VAL A 362 -4.56 -26.38 5.25
CA VAL A 362 -3.79 -26.47 3.99
C VAL A 362 -4.19 -27.65 3.12
N TYR A 363 -4.25 -28.87 3.67
CA TYR A 363 -4.38 -30.09 2.86
C TYR A 363 -5.83 -30.57 2.72
N GLU A 364 -6.65 -30.41 3.76
CA GLU A 364 -8.04 -30.87 3.75
C GLU A 364 -9.00 -29.77 3.28
N GLU A 365 -8.93 -28.60 3.91
CA GLU A 365 -9.79 -27.46 3.59
C GLU A 365 -9.31 -26.70 2.35
N GLN A 366 -8.01 -26.79 2.03
CA GLN A 366 -7.38 -26.13 0.88
C GLN A 366 -7.62 -24.62 0.88
N VAL A 367 -7.39 -24.01 2.05
CA VAL A 367 -7.52 -22.56 2.26
C VAL A 367 -6.57 -21.82 1.32
N SER A 368 -7.12 -20.85 0.58
CA SER A 368 -6.45 -20.08 -0.49
C SER A 368 -6.01 -20.88 -1.72
N PHE A 369 -5.23 -21.96 -1.57
CA PHE A 369 -4.70 -22.72 -2.70
C PHE A 369 -5.20 -24.16 -2.72
N LYS A 370 -5.49 -24.65 -3.91
CA LYS A 370 -5.72 -26.08 -4.14
C LYS A 370 -4.42 -26.86 -4.13
N LEU A 371 -4.48 -28.15 -3.80
CA LEU A 371 -3.30 -29.01 -3.77
C LEU A 371 -2.59 -29.06 -5.14
N GLU A 372 -3.34 -29.08 -6.24
CA GLU A 372 -2.79 -29.06 -7.60
C GLU A 372 -2.05 -27.74 -7.92
N GLU A 373 -2.53 -26.61 -7.38
CA GLU A 373 -1.88 -25.31 -7.52
C GLU A 373 -0.58 -25.29 -6.73
N LEU A 374 -0.57 -25.82 -5.49
CA LEU A 374 0.63 -25.95 -4.68
C LEU A 374 1.71 -26.81 -5.36
N VAL A 375 1.32 -27.92 -5.99
CA VAL A 375 2.25 -28.76 -6.78
C VAL A 375 2.85 -27.96 -7.93
N THR A 376 2.03 -27.17 -8.63
CA THR A 376 2.48 -26.34 -9.77
C THR A 376 3.42 -25.22 -9.32
N ILE A 377 3.06 -24.51 -8.24
CA ILE A 377 3.89 -23.48 -7.61
C ILE A 377 5.24 -24.09 -7.19
N SER A 378 5.22 -25.22 -6.50
CA SER A 378 6.44 -25.91 -6.05
C SER A 378 7.33 -26.35 -7.21
N SER A 379 6.75 -26.96 -8.24
CA SER A 379 7.48 -27.37 -9.46
C SER A 379 8.14 -26.19 -10.16
N PHE A 380 7.42 -25.06 -10.28
CA PHE A 380 7.98 -23.83 -10.81
C PHE A 380 9.13 -23.30 -9.96
N LEU A 381 8.90 -23.11 -8.66
CA LEU A 381 9.89 -22.50 -7.76
C LEU A 381 11.17 -23.34 -7.70
N ASN A 382 11.05 -24.67 -7.70
CA ASN A 382 12.21 -25.57 -7.79
C ASN A 382 13.01 -25.35 -9.07
N SER A 383 12.32 -25.27 -10.21
CA SER A 383 12.95 -25.00 -11.51
C SER A 383 13.59 -23.60 -11.56
N PHE A 384 12.91 -22.61 -10.98
CA PHE A 384 13.36 -21.23 -10.90
C PHE A 384 14.62 -21.10 -10.04
N VAL A 385 14.64 -21.70 -8.85
CA VAL A 385 15.81 -21.73 -7.97
C VAL A 385 16.98 -22.47 -8.60
N PHE A 386 16.72 -23.63 -9.22
CA PHE A 386 17.76 -24.37 -9.95
C PHE A 386 18.41 -23.49 -11.02
N LYS A 387 17.61 -22.80 -11.83
CA LYS A 387 18.12 -21.90 -12.86
C LYS A 387 18.88 -20.71 -12.27
N MET A 388 18.38 -20.12 -11.19
CA MET A 388 19.04 -18.99 -10.52
C MET A 388 20.41 -19.36 -9.94
N ILE A 389 20.60 -20.59 -9.48
CA ILE A 389 21.88 -21.10 -8.94
C ILE A 389 22.82 -21.56 -10.05
N TRP A 390 22.29 -22.16 -11.12
CA TRP A 390 23.08 -22.79 -12.17
C TRP A 390 23.48 -21.84 -13.31
N ASP A 391 22.59 -20.92 -13.68
CA ASP A 391 22.82 -19.93 -14.76
C ASP A 391 23.22 -18.54 -14.22
N GLY A 392 23.14 -18.31 -12.90
CA GLY A 392 23.55 -17.06 -12.23
C GLY A 392 25.02 -17.07 -11.85
#